data_AF-A0A355RCF9-F1
#
_entry.id   AF-A0A355RCF9-F1
#
_cell.length_a   1.000
_cell.length_b   1.000
_cell.length_c   1.000
_cell.angle_alpha   90.00
_cell.angle_beta   90.00
_cell.angle_gamma   90.00
#
_symmetry.space_group_name_H-M   'P 1'
#
loop_
_entity.id
_entity.type
_entity.pdbx_description
1 polymer ?
#
loop_
_entity_poly.entity_id
_entity_poly.type
_entity_poly.pdbx_seq_one_letter_code
_entity_poly.pdbx_strand_id
1 'polypeptide(L)' 'ALHQAWPNSELKVIRDAGHAASEPGITDALVRAADQMARRLLDLPLEEA' A
#
# COMPACT_ATOMS: atom_id res chain seq x y z
N ALA A 1 15.03 -2.24 8.43
CA ALA A 1 16.16 -1.97 7.52
C ALA A 1 15.71 -1.65 6.09
N LEU A 2 14.82 -2.44 5.45
CA LEU A 2 14.47 -2.22 4.03
C LEU A 2 13.92 -0.82 3.70
N HIS A 3 12.83 -0.40 4.36
CA HIS A 3 12.22 0.93 4.11
C HIS A 3 13.20 2.09 4.38
N GLN A 4 14.06 1.96 5.40
CA GLN A 4 15.10 2.94 5.69
C GLN A 4 16.18 3.00 4.59
N ALA A 5 16.48 1.86 3.96
CA ALA A 5 17.46 1.76 2.89
C ALA A 5 16.88 2.07 1.49
N TRP A 6 15.56 2.19 1.35
CA TRP A 6 14.89 2.50 0.09
C TRP A 6 14.10 3.81 0.19
N PRO A 7 14.75 4.95 -0.12
CA PRO A 7 14.10 6.25 -0.16
C PRO A 7 12.90 6.26 -1.11
N ASN A 8 11.84 6.97 -0.72
CA ASN A 8 10.55 7.07 -1.44
C ASN A 8 9.66 5.82 -1.41
N SER A 9 10.05 4.75 -0.70
CA SER A 9 9.12 3.68 -0.36
C SER A 9 8.15 4.12 0.75
N GLU A 10 6.98 3.49 0.83
CA GLU A 10 6.02 3.66 1.93
C GLU A 10 5.90 2.35 2.70
N LEU A 11 5.98 2.40 4.03
CA LEU A 11 5.82 1.23 4.90
C LEU A 11 4.54 1.36 5.71
N LYS A 12 3.58 0.45 5.48
CA LYS A 12 2.37 0.31 6.30
C LYS A 12 2.47 -0.91 7.20
N VAL A 13 2.42 -0.70 8.51
CA VAL A 13 2.39 -1.79 9.51
C VAL A 13 0.94 -1.99 9.96
N ILE A 14 0.37 -3.14 9.61
CA ILE A 14 -1.00 -3.52 9.98
C ILE A 14 -0.94 -4.30 11.28
N ARG A 15 -1.45 -3.72 12.38
CA ARG A 15 -1.26 -4.24 13.74
C ARG A 15 -2.02 -5.55 13.99
N ASP A 16 -3.23 -5.68 13.45
CA ASP A 16 -4.15 -6.79 13.74
C ASP A 16 -4.21 -7.81 12.58
N ALA A 17 -3.10 -8.02 11.87
CA ALA A 17 -3.02 -8.98 10.76
C ALA A 17 -1.91 -10.01 10.98
N GLY A 18 -2.18 -11.24 10.55
CA GLY A 18 -1.18 -12.31 10.45
C GLY A 18 -0.26 -12.17 9.22
N HIS A 19 0.36 -13.27 8.80
CA HIS A 19 1.29 -13.26 7.66
C HIS A 19 0.59 -13.42 6.29
N ALA A 20 -0.66 -13.88 6.27
CA ALA A 20 -1.34 -14.18 5.02
C ALA A 20 -1.73 -12.89 4.28
N ALA A 21 -1.48 -12.84 2.98
CA ALA A 21 -1.92 -11.71 2.16
C ALA A 21 -3.45 -11.53 2.17
N SER A 22 -4.20 -12.61 2.43
CA SER A 22 -5.65 -12.64 2.51
C SER A 22 -6.22 -12.15 3.84
N GLU A 23 -5.39 -11.75 4.82
CA GLU A 23 -5.88 -11.08 6.02
C GLU A 23 -6.64 -9.81 5.61
N PRO A 24 -7.81 -9.49 6.20
CA PRO A 24 -8.64 -8.37 5.76
C PRO A 24 -7.88 -7.04 5.69
N GLY A 25 -7.06 -6.73 6.71
CA GLY A 25 -6.27 -5.49 6.76
C GLY A 25 -5.11 -5.44 5.76
N ILE A 26 -4.50 -6.60 5.45
CA ILE A 26 -3.45 -6.68 4.43
C ILE A 26 -4.07 -6.55 3.04
N THR A 27 -5.19 -7.23 2.80
CA THR A 27 -5.92 -7.16 1.52
C THR A 27 -6.34 -5.73 1.20
N ASP A 28 -6.94 -5.01 2.17
CA ASP A 28 -7.30 -3.59 1.99
C ASP A 28 -6.07 -2.72 1.67
N ALA A 29 -4.96 -2.90 2.39
CA ALA A 29 -3.73 -2.14 2.15
C ALA A 29 -3.14 -2.40 0.76
N LEU A 30 -3.15 -3.66 0.31
CA LEU A 30 -2.65 -4.05 -1.01
C LEU A 30 -3.53 -3.49 -2.13
N VAL A 31 -4.85 -3.57 -2.01
CA VAL A 31 -5.78 -3.01 -3.00
C VAL A 31 -5.58 -1.50 -3.13
N ARG A 32 -5.56 -0.77 -1.99
CA ARG A 32 -5.31 0.68 -2.00
C ARG A 32 -3.96 1.04 -2.61
N ALA A 33 -2.91 0.26 -2.34
CA ALA A 33 -1.60 0.49 -2.93
C ALA A 33 -1.63 0.28 -4.46
N ALA A 34 -2.28 -0.77 -4.94
CA ALA A 34 -2.45 -1.03 -6.37
C ALA A 34 -3.24 0.09 -7.06
N ASP A 35 -4.33 0.56 -6.46
CA ASP A 35 -5.12 1.68 -6.98
C ASP A 35 -4.31 2.98 -7.05
N GLN A 36 -3.55 3.29 -6.00
CA GLN A 36 -2.67 4.47 -5.99
C GLN A 36 -1.57 4.38 -7.06
N MET A 37 -0.99 3.20 -7.24
CA MET A 37 -0.01 2.96 -8.30
C MET A 37 -0.63 3.14 -9.68
N ALA A 38 -1.80 2.57 -9.92
CA ALA A 38 -2.52 2.73 -11.19
C ALA A 38 -2.78 4.21 -11.49
N ARG A 39 -3.26 4.99 -10.49
CA ARG A 39 -3.48 6.42 -10.66
C ARG A 39 -2.20 7.19 -11.00
N ARG A 40 -1.11 6.95 -10.28
CA ARG A 40 0.19 7.62 -10.53
C ARG A 40 0.78 7.27 -11.89
N LEU A 41 0.66 6.01 -12.32
CA LEU A 41 1.25 5.54 -13.57
C LEU A 41 0.42 5.92 -14.80
N LEU A 42 -0.89 6.10 -14.63
CA LEU A 42 -1.82 6.43 -15.70
C LEU A 42 -2.25 7.91 -15.69
N ASP A 43 -1.64 8.74 -14.84
CA ASP A 43 -1.95 10.16 -14.65
C ASP A 43 -3.45 10.44 -14.39
N LEU A 44 -4.05 9.58 -13.56
CA LEU A 44 -5.46 9.70 -13.18
C LEU A 44 -5.60 10.64 -11.96
N PRO A 45 -6.75 11.33 -11.81
CA PRO A 45 -7.03 12.13 -10.63
C PRO A 45 -6.89 11.31 -9.35
N LEU A 46 -6.25 11.89 -8.33
CA LEU A 46 -6.22 11.32 -6.99
C LEU A 46 -7.59 11.52 -6.36
N GLU A 47 -8.23 10.44 -5.92
CA GLU A 47 -9.41 10.56 -5.05
C GLU A 47 -8.98 11.15 -3.71
N GLU A 48 -9.70 12.19 -3.28
CA GLU A 48 -9.61 12.72 -1.92
C GLU A 48 -10.15 11.67 -0.96
N ALA A 49 -9.29 11.23 -0.04
CA ALA A 49 -9.62 10.24 0.99
C ALA A 49 -10.38 10.86 2.16
#